data_AF-A0A1J5IWZ4-F1
#
_entry.id   AF-A0A1J5IWZ4-F1
#
_cell.length_a   1.000
_cell.length_b   1.000
_cell.length_c   1.000
_cell.angle_alpha   90.00
_cell.angle_beta   90.00
_cell.angle_gamma   90.00
#
_symmetry.space_group_name_H-M   'P 1'
#
loop_
_entity.id
_entity.type
_entity.pdbx_description
1 polymer ?
#
loop_
_entity_poly.entity_id
_entity_poly.type
_entity_poly.pdbx_seq_one_letter_code
_entity_poly.pdbx_strand_id
1 'polypeptide(L)'
;MHQYRWQWLIGIIAAALLAGCAQTGQGTVPAPPREPVAPVQVQAPAPPVEKPEAMAVLKNMAEFLSRAEKFTVTISGGYDVVQDSGQKLEFGAIRQTTLVRPNRLRVETRESDGDRNLFVYDGTTISYAHGGQNVYGTASVAGTLDDAVP
;
A
#
# COMPACT_ATOMS: atom_id res chain seq x y z
N MET A 1 26.64 -27.11 -2.18
CA MET A 1 26.39 -28.13 -3.23
C MET A 1 26.22 -29.49 -2.56
N HIS A 2 24.99 -29.82 -2.18
CA HIS A 2 24.58 -31.12 -1.64
C HIS A 2 23.42 -31.59 -2.55
N GLN A 3 23.70 -32.46 -3.53
CA GLN A 3 23.43 -33.91 -3.50
C GLN A 3 21.92 -34.21 -3.37
N TYR A 4 21.15 -34.24 -4.46
CA TYR A 4 20.81 -35.37 -5.35
C TYR A 4 19.96 -36.51 -4.71
N ARG A 5 18.82 -36.79 -5.38
CA ARG A 5 18.19 -38.12 -5.59
C ARG A 5 17.26 -38.66 -4.49
N TRP A 6 15.99 -38.27 -4.56
CA TRP A 6 14.90 -39.14 -4.09
C TRP A 6 13.82 -39.23 -5.17
N GLN A 7 14.05 -40.11 -6.14
CA GLN A 7 12.98 -40.70 -6.92
C GLN A 7 13.23 -42.21 -7.01
N TRP A 8 12.10 -42.93 -7.02
CA TRP A 8 11.89 -44.32 -7.46
C TRP A 8 11.83 -45.41 -6.37
N LEU A 9 10.62 -45.98 -6.28
CA LEU A 9 10.29 -47.40 -6.07
C LEU A 9 10.05 -47.89 -4.63
N ILE A 10 8.78 -47.87 -4.20
CA ILE A 10 8.18 -49.10 -3.66
C ILE A 10 6.81 -49.28 -4.35
N GLY A 11 6.80 -50.20 -5.31
CA GLY A 11 5.59 -50.77 -5.87
C GLY A 11 5.13 -51.98 -5.05
N ILE A 12 3.82 -52.02 -4.79
CA ILE A 12 2.89 -53.15 -4.99
C ILE A 12 3.25 -54.52 -4.38
N ILE A 13 2.37 -55.01 -3.49
CA ILE A 13 1.67 -56.33 -3.47
C ILE A 13 0.82 -56.34 -2.18
N ALA A 14 -0.49 -56.11 -2.20
CA ALA A 14 -1.60 -57.02 -2.56
C ALA A 14 -1.83 -58.18 -1.55
N ALA A 15 -2.93 -58.10 -0.77
CA ALA A 15 -3.97 -59.14 -0.69
C ALA A 15 -5.04 -58.84 0.39
N ALA A 16 -6.27 -58.61 -0.10
CA ALA A 16 -7.56 -59.09 0.41
C ALA A 16 -8.02 -58.85 1.87
N LEU A 17 -9.12 -58.09 2.00
CA LEU A 17 -10.37 -58.61 2.57
C LEU A 17 -11.58 -57.75 2.14
N LEU A 18 -12.59 -58.47 1.63
CA LEU A 18 -13.83 -58.02 1.00
C LEU A 18 -14.78 -57.29 1.97
N ALA A 19 -15.44 -56.23 1.48
CA ALA A 19 -16.91 -56.15 1.39
C ALA A 19 -17.36 -54.68 1.25
N GLY A 20 -18.20 -54.41 0.25
CA GLY A 20 -19.17 -53.31 0.33
C GLY A 20 -19.11 -52.27 -0.78
N CYS A 21 -20.13 -52.31 -1.63
CA CYS A 21 -20.66 -51.19 -2.43
C CYS A 21 -19.88 -50.78 -3.69
N ALA A 22 -20.22 -51.50 -4.76
CA ALA A 22 -20.19 -50.98 -6.12
C ALA A 22 -21.06 -49.71 -6.24
N GLN A 23 -20.45 -48.62 -6.73
CA GLN A 23 -20.99 -47.75 -7.79
C GLN A 23 -19.99 -46.63 -8.09
N THR A 24 -19.23 -46.84 -9.17
CA THR A 24 -18.54 -45.79 -9.92
C THR A 24 -19.56 -44.90 -10.60
N GLY A 25 -19.53 -43.61 -10.27
CA GLY A 25 -20.29 -42.56 -10.96
C GLY A 25 -19.53 -41.25 -10.88
N GLN A 26 -18.42 -41.12 -11.60
CA GLN A 26 -17.83 -39.83 -11.89
C GLN A 26 -18.75 -39.08 -12.86
N GLY A 27 -19.67 -38.29 -12.32
CA GLY A 27 -20.40 -37.30 -13.10
C GLY A 27 -19.45 -36.15 -13.42
N THR A 28 -18.80 -36.18 -14.58
CA THR A 28 -18.28 -34.96 -15.21
C THR A 28 -19.48 -34.10 -15.57
N VAL A 29 -19.74 -33.04 -14.79
CA VAL A 29 -20.69 -32.00 -15.19
C VAL A 29 -20.06 -31.28 -16.39
N PRO A 30 -20.65 -31.36 -17.59
CA PRO A 30 -20.14 -30.60 -18.72
C PRO A 30 -20.35 -29.11 -18.42
N ALA A 31 -19.30 -28.30 -18.60
CA ALA A 31 -19.42 -26.86 -18.54
C ALA A 31 -20.46 -26.40 -19.56
N PRO A 32 -21.38 -25.49 -19.20
CA PRO A 32 -22.35 -24.95 -20.15
C PRO A 32 -21.61 -24.29 -21.33
N PRO A 33 -22.18 -24.32 -22.55
CA PRO A 33 -21.63 -23.61 -23.69
C PRO A 33 -21.38 -22.15 -23.32
N ARG A 34 -20.16 -21.66 -23.55
CA ARG A 34 -19.85 -20.24 -23.41
C ARG A 34 -20.64 -19.49 -24.47
N GLU A 35 -21.73 -18.84 -24.07
CA GLU A 35 -22.40 -17.86 -24.91
C GLU A 35 -21.44 -16.71 -25.20
N PRO A 36 -21.43 -16.16 -26.43
CA PRO A 36 -20.63 -14.98 -26.75
C PRO A 36 -21.03 -13.85 -25.81
N VAL A 37 -20.07 -13.38 -25.00
CA VAL A 37 -20.26 -12.19 -24.17
C VAL A 37 -20.45 -11.03 -25.15
N ALA A 38 -21.64 -10.44 -25.17
CA ALA A 38 -21.92 -9.26 -25.97
C ALA A 38 -20.86 -8.18 -25.65
N PRO A 39 -20.37 -7.44 -26.66
CA PRO A 39 -19.38 -6.40 -26.44
C PRO A 39 -19.93 -5.39 -25.43
N VAL A 40 -19.18 -5.19 -24.34
CA VAL A 40 -19.47 -4.11 -23.38
C VAL A 40 -19.36 -2.80 -24.15
N GLN A 41 -20.50 -2.15 -24.37
CA GLN A 41 -20.54 -0.81 -24.93
C GLN A 41 -19.87 0.12 -23.92
N VAL A 42 -18.65 0.56 -24.22
CA VAL A 42 -17.97 1.60 -23.44
C VAL A 42 -18.77 2.89 -23.63
N GLN A 43 -19.64 3.20 -22.66
CA GLN A 43 -20.32 4.49 -22.63
C GLN A 43 -19.26 5.58 -22.50
N ALA A 44 -19.34 6.56 -23.41
CA ALA A 44 -18.49 7.75 -23.35
C ALA A 44 -18.58 8.37 -21.95
N PRO A 45 -17.46 8.85 -21.38
CA PRO A 45 -17.47 9.48 -20.07
C PRO A 45 -18.51 10.59 -20.06
N ALA A 46 -19.38 10.59 -19.05
CA ALA A 46 -20.27 11.71 -18.82
C ALA A 46 -19.43 12.99 -18.68
N PRO A 47 -19.91 14.16 -19.17
CA PRO A 47 -19.20 15.41 -19.01
C PRO A 47 -18.95 15.66 -17.51
N PRO A 48 -17.81 16.26 -17.13
CA PRO A 48 -17.52 16.57 -15.74
C PRO A 48 -18.66 17.38 -15.13
N VAL A 49 -19.33 16.82 -14.13
CA VAL A 49 -20.31 17.56 -13.34
C VAL A 49 -19.53 18.40 -12.33
N GLU A 50 -19.36 19.68 -12.62
CA GLU A 50 -18.81 20.62 -11.66
C GLU A 50 -19.76 20.74 -10.47
N LYS A 51 -19.21 20.60 -9.25
CA LYS A 51 -19.95 20.72 -7.99
C LYS A 51 -19.39 21.93 -7.22
N PRO A 52 -19.88 23.16 -7.46
CA PRO A 52 -19.33 24.37 -6.86
C PRO A 52 -19.29 24.34 -5.33
N GLU A 53 -20.30 23.73 -4.70
CA GLU A 53 -20.38 23.58 -3.25
C GLU A 53 -19.27 22.67 -2.69
N ALA A 54 -18.95 21.56 -3.37
CA ALA A 54 -17.85 20.68 -2.97
C ALA A 54 -16.50 21.40 -3.08
N MET A 55 -16.31 22.21 -4.12
CA MET A 55 -15.11 23.03 -4.28
C MET A 55 -15.01 24.10 -3.18
N ALA A 56 -16.12 24.74 -2.80
CA ALA A 56 -16.14 25.71 -1.72
C ALA A 56 -15.68 25.08 -0.38
N VAL A 57 -16.15 23.87 -0.06
CA VAL A 57 -15.73 23.16 1.16
C VAL A 57 -14.22 22.86 1.13
N LEU A 58 -13.70 22.34 0.02
CA LEU A 58 -12.27 22.06 -0.14
C LEU A 58 -11.42 23.33 0.02
N LYS A 59 -11.85 24.44 -0.62
CA LYS A 59 -11.16 25.72 -0.54
C LYS A 59 -11.15 26.27 0.88
N ASN A 60 -12.27 26.20 1.59
CA ASN A 60 -12.34 26.67 2.98
C ASN A 60 -11.39 25.91 3.90
N MET A 61 -11.27 24.59 3.73
CA MET A 61 -10.30 23.77 4.46
C MET A 61 -8.86 24.17 4.13
N ALA A 62 -8.53 24.31 2.83
CA ALA A 62 -7.20 24.69 2.39
C ALA A 62 -6.80 26.08 2.90
N GLU A 63 -7.71 27.05 2.86
CA GLU A 63 -7.49 28.39 3.39
C GLU A 63 -7.30 28.42 4.91
N PHE A 64 -8.02 27.55 5.64
CA PHE A 64 -7.82 27.42 7.09
C PHE A 64 -6.40 26.92 7.39
N LEU A 65 -5.94 25.87 6.71
CA LEU A 65 -4.61 25.30 6.92
C LEU A 65 -3.48 26.20 6.41
N SER A 66 -3.68 26.95 5.32
CA SER A 66 -2.66 27.84 4.77
C SER A 66 -2.37 29.04 5.68
N ARG A 67 -3.38 29.55 6.40
CA ARG A 67 -3.24 30.65 7.36
C ARG A 67 -2.71 30.21 8.73
N ALA A 68 -2.69 28.92 9.03
CA ALA A 68 -2.14 28.42 10.29
C ALA A 68 -0.61 28.56 10.31
N GLU A 69 -0.09 29.49 11.11
CA GLU A 69 1.35 29.73 11.21
C GLU A 69 2.10 28.58 11.89
N LYS A 70 1.44 27.91 12.85
CA LYS A 70 2.04 26.80 13.61
C LYS A 70 0.99 25.78 13.99
N PHE A 71 1.31 24.51 13.83
CA PHE A 71 0.48 23.43 14.34
C PHE A 71 1.29 22.15 14.49
N THR A 72 0.70 21.19 15.22
CA THR A 72 1.18 19.81 15.26
C THR A 72 0.01 18.88 15.02
N VAL A 73 0.23 17.86 14.19
CA VAL A 73 -0.76 16.83 13.89
C VAL A 73 -0.13 15.45 14.04
N THR A 74 -0.90 14.49 14.53
CA THR A 74 -0.54 13.07 14.52
C THR A 74 -1.33 12.38 13.43
N ILE A 75 -0.65 11.75 12.49
CA ILE A 75 -1.22 11.08 11.31
C ILE A 75 -0.96 9.58 11.47
N SER A 76 -2.00 8.77 11.48
CA SER A 76 -1.89 7.32 11.34
C SER A 76 -2.32 6.94 9.93
N GLY A 77 -1.49 6.22 9.20
CA GLY A 77 -1.79 5.83 7.83
C GLY A 77 -1.13 4.51 7.45
N GLY A 78 -1.69 3.85 6.45
CA GLY A 78 -1.17 2.58 5.94
C GLY A 78 -1.74 2.24 4.57
N TYR A 79 -1.16 1.23 3.94
CA TYR A 79 -1.56 0.72 2.64
C TYR A 79 -1.34 -0.79 2.55
N ASP A 80 -2.10 -1.42 1.67
CA ASP A 80 -2.01 -2.85 1.41
C ASP A 80 -1.28 -3.14 0.10
N VAL A 81 -0.48 -4.20 0.08
CA VAL A 81 0.16 -4.73 -1.12
C VAL A 81 -0.19 -6.20 -1.27
N VAL A 82 -0.75 -6.57 -2.42
CA VAL A 82 -0.98 -7.96 -2.81
C VAL A 82 0.31 -8.53 -3.39
N GLN A 83 0.79 -9.63 -2.82
CA GLN A 83 1.99 -10.35 -3.24
C GLN A 83 1.68 -11.30 -4.41
N ASP A 84 2.73 -11.77 -5.11
CA ASP A 84 2.60 -12.77 -6.19
C ASP A 84 1.91 -14.07 -5.74
N SER A 85 2.03 -14.40 -4.44
CA SER A 85 1.35 -15.56 -3.83
C SER A 85 -0.16 -15.36 -3.61
N GLY A 86 -0.69 -14.15 -3.83
CA GLY A 86 -2.06 -13.75 -3.52
C GLY A 86 -2.28 -13.31 -2.07
N GLN A 87 -1.25 -13.35 -1.22
CA GLN A 87 -1.34 -12.83 0.15
C GLN A 87 -1.33 -11.29 0.16
N LYS A 88 -2.06 -10.68 1.10
CA LYS A 88 -2.08 -9.22 1.30
C LYS A 88 -1.23 -8.84 2.51
N LEU A 89 -0.27 -7.96 2.32
CA LEU A 89 0.54 -7.38 3.39
C LEU A 89 0.14 -5.93 3.62
N GLU A 90 -0.13 -5.59 4.87
CA GLU A 90 -0.42 -4.22 5.30
C GLU A 90 0.87 -3.56 5.80
N PHE A 91 1.12 -2.34 5.34
CA PHE A 91 2.20 -1.47 5.80
C PHE A 91 1.58 -0.25 6.46
N GLY A 92 2.04 0.10 7.66
CA GLY A 92 1.48 1.20 8.44
C GLY A 92 2.56 2.06 9.09
N ALA A 93 2.17 3.28 9.45
CA ALA A 93 3.02 4.23 10.14
C ALA A 93 2.21 5.26 10.91
N ILE A 94 2.81 5.75 12.00
CA ILE A 94 2.36 6.93 12.74
C ILE A 94 3.38 8.05 12.53
N ARG A 95 2.90 9.25 12.17
CA ARG A 95 3.71 10.44 11.92
C ARG A 95 3.27 11.58 12.80
N GLN A 96 4.18 12.12 13.61
CA GLN A 96 3.97 13.40 14.29
C GLN A 96 4.62 14.50 13.47
N THR A 97 3.77 15.37 12.90
CA THR A 97 4.19 16.46 12.02
C THR A 97 4.02 17.78 12.77
N THR A 98 5.13 18.47 13.02
CA THR A 98 5.17 19.81 13.61
C THR A 98 5.64 20.81 12.56
N LEU A 99 4.83 21.83 12.32
CA LEU A 99 5.05 22.83 11.29
C LEU A 99 5.07 24.22 11.94
N VAL A 100 6.04 25.04 11.56
CA VAL A 100 6.12 26.46 11.91
C VAL A 100 6.52 27.24 10.66
N ARG A 101 5.59 28.02 10.11
CA ARG A 101 5.84 28.94 8.99
C ARG A 101 6.75 30.09 9.45
N PRO A 102 7.58 30.65 8.55
CA PRO A 102 7.63 30.31 7.14
C PRO A 102 8.45 29.07 6.82
N ASN A 103 9.30 28.53 7.70
CA ASN A 103 10.44 27.73 7.22
C ASN A 103 10.89 26.58 8.14
N ARG A 104 10.07 26.09 9.07
CA ARG A 104 10.40 24.90 9.87
C ARG A 104 9.36 23.81 9.74
N LEU A 105 9.85 22.60 9.50
CA LEU A 105 9.05 21.37 9.51
C LEU A 105 9.84 20.28 10.20
N ARG A 106 9.17 19.51 11.04
CA ARG A 106 9.68 18.29 11.64
C ARG A 106 8.64 17.19 11.50
N VAL A 107 9.04 16.04 10.97
CA VAL A 107 8.19 14.85 10.87
C VAL A 107 8.92 13.69 11.54
N GLU A 108 8.36 13.24 12.65
CA GLU A 108 8.81 12.03 13.34
C GLU A 108 7.93 10.88 12.87
N THR A 109 8.52 9.87 12.25
CA THR A 109 7.80 8.71 11.74
C THR A 109 8.18 7.47 12.52
N ARG A 110 7.17 6.69 12.92
CA ARG A 110 7.32 5.34 13.43
C ARG A 110 6.58 4.38 12.51
N GLU A 111 7.33 3.52 11.85
CA GLU A 111 6.81 2.47 10.98
C GLU A 111 6.30 1.28 11.81
N SER A 112 5.40 0.47 11.24
CA SER A 112 4.81 -0.69 11.93
C SER A 112 5.83 -1.78 12.30
N ASP A 113 6.94 -1.88 11.58
CA ASP A 113 8.05 -2.79 11.89
C ASP A 113 8.96 -2.30 13.03
N GLY A 114 8.69 -1.09 13.55
CA GLY A 114 9.42 -0.48 14.66
C GLY A 114 10.48 0.52 14.24
N ASP A 115 10.76 0.67 12.94
CA ASP A 115 11.72 1.65 12.44
C ASP A 115 11.28 3.09 12.75
N ARG A 116 12.27 3.94 12.97
CA ARG A 116 12.10 5.36 13.30
C ARG A 116 12.83 6.21 12.30
N ASN A 117 12.09 7.09 11.64
CA ASN A 117 12.62 8.00 10.64
C ASN A 117 12.36 9.45 11.06
N LEU A 118 13.28 10.35 10.71
CA LEU A 118 13.17 11.77 11.01
C LEU A 118 13.37 12.58 9.74
N PHE A 119 12.40 13.41 9.40
CA PHE A 119 12.52 14.45 8.38
C PHE A 119 12.52 15.82 9.05
N VAL A 120 13.48 16.68 8.71
CA VAL A 120 13.57 18.06 9.22
C VAL A 120 13.85 19.03 8.08
N TYR A 121 13.14 20.15 8.08
CA TYR A 121 13.50 21.34 7.31
C TYR A 121 13.72 22.50 8.28
N ASP A 122 14.85 23.20 8.13
CA ASP A 122 15.25 24.32 8.99
C ASP A 122 15.22 25.70 8.31
N GLY A 123 14.79 25.75 7.06
CA GLY A 123 14.73 26.95 6.21
C GLY A 123 15.88 27.08 5.22
N THR A 124 16.86 26.19 5.30
CA THR A 124 18.03 26.16 4.40
C THR A 124 18.37 24.76 3.92
N THR A 125 18.05 23.75 4.73
CA THR A 125 18.43 22.36 4.49
C THR A 125 17.29 21.43 4.84
N ILE A 126 17.00 20.51 3.94
CA ILE A 126 16.18 19.33 4.21
C ILE A 126 17.12 18.23 4.68
N SER A 127 16.81 17.60 5.81
CA SER A 127 17.52 16.45 6.36
C SER A 127 16.56 15.28 6.55
N TYR A 128 16.97 14.09 6.11
CA TYR A 128 16.26 12.83 6.37
C TYR A 128 17.20 11.84 7.02
N ALA A 129 16.81 11.30 8.18
CA ALA A 129 17.55 10.27 8.89
C ALA A 129 16.70 9.00 8.99
N HIS A 130 17.31 7.87 8.66
CA HIS A 130 16.72 6.56 8.79
C HIS A 130 17.39 5.82 9.95
N GLY A 131 16.63 5.59 11.02
CA GLY A 131 17.16 5.10 12.30
C GLY A 131 17.63 3.65 12.26
N GLY A 132 16.95 2.77 11.53
CA GLY A 132 17.30 1.35 11.47
C GLY A 132 18.67 1.08 10.83
N GLN A 133 18.97 1.79 9.75
CA GLN A 133 20.24 1.71 9.01
C GLN A 133 21.34 2.65 9.52
N ASN A 134 21.02 3.58 10.45
CA ASN A 134 21.95 4.60 10.95
C ASN A 134 22.57 5.48 9.83
N VAL A 135 21.76 5.88 8.85
CA VAL A 135 22.17 6.75 7.75
C VAL A 135 21.32 8.01 7.69
N TYR A 136 21.88 9.09 7.14
CA TYR A 136 21.14 10.31 6.86
C TYR A 136 21.59 10.94 5.54
N GLY A 137 20.68 11.68 4.92
CA GLY A 137 20.92 12.46 3.71
C GLY A 137 20.43 13.89 3.88
N THR A 138 21.03 14.81 3.13
CA THR A 138 20.69 16.23 3.18
C THR A 138 20.58 16.83 1.78
N ALA A 139 19.69 17.80 1.60
CA ALA A 139 19.59 18.61 0.39
C ALA A 139 19.44 20.08 0.76
N SER A 140 20.21 20.96 0.11
CA SER A 140 20.12 22.40 0.32
C SER A 140 18.94 22.98 -0.46
N VAL A 141 18.00 23.59 0.26
CA VAL A 141 16.85 24.31 -0.29
C VAL A 141 16.63 25.51 0.63
N ALA A 142 16.90 26.72 0.14
CA ALA A 142 16.67 27.93 0.91
C ALA A 142 15.29 28.50 0.59
N GLY A 143 14.61 29.01 1.61
CA GLY A 143 13.36 29.73 1.42
C GLY A 143 12.31 29.39 2.48
N THR A 144 11.06 29.53 2.09
CA THR A 144 9.92 29.10 2.88
C THR A 144 9.76 27.58 2.81
N LEU A 145 8.88 27.06 3.64
CA LEU A 145 8.48 25.67 3.64
C LEU A 145 7.73 25.34 2.36
N ASP A 146 6.94 26.28 1.83
CA ASP A 146 6.22 26.09 0.58
C ASP A 146 7.18 26.03 -0.63
N ASP A 147 8.37 26.63 -0.53
CA ASP A 147 9.44 26.48 -1.53
C ASP A 147 10.17 25.12 -1.42
N ALA A 148 10.11 24.48 -0.26
CA ALA A 148 10.82 23.24 0.05
C ALA A 148 9.98 21.97 -0.12
N VAL A 149 8.66 22.09 -0.19
CA VAL A 149 7.74 20.97 -0.46
C VAL A 149 7.37 21.01 -1.95
N PRO A 150 7.81 20.03 -2.76
CA PRO A 150 7.52 19.98 -4.21
C PRO A 150 6.07 19.60 -4.53
#